data_AF-B6K4M8-F1
#
_entry.id   AF-B6K4M8-F1
#
_cell.length_a   1.000
_cell.length_b   1.000
_cell.length_c   1.000
_cell.angle_alpha   90.00
_cell.angle_beta   90.00
_cell.angle_gamma   90.00
#
_symmetry.space_group_name_H-M   'P 1'
#
loop_
_entity.id
_entity.type
_entity.pdbx_description
1 polymer ?
#
loop_
_entity_poly.entity_id
_entity_poly.type
_entity_poly.pdbx_seq_one_letter_code
_entity_poly.pdbx_strand_id
1 'polypeptide(L)'
;MSAKESSTISISDYFTLERRMIDFFKSQETRETFSASKELTALRNEIHRIIEKISTLPLSDMTIAEKEMAITILERRNHSKRNILSFLHQDQEAKDEKMEG
;
A
#
# COMPACT_ATOMS: atom_id res chain seq x y z
N MET A 1 -12.51 -17.39 14.62
CA MET A 1 -11.47 -16.37 14.39
C MET A 1 -12.15 -15.21 13.68
N SER A 2 -12.33 -14.08 14.36
CA SER A 2 -13.02 -12.92 13.80
C SER A 2 -12.07 -12.20 12.85
N ALA A 3 -12.48 -11.96 11.61
CA ALA A 3 -11.69 -11.22 10.63
C ALA A 3 -11.40 -9.83 11.20
N LYS A 4 -10.12 -9.51 11.46
CA LYS A 4 -9.73 -8.13 11.78
C LYS A 4 -10.09 -7.29 10.56
N GLU A 5 -11.07 -6.41 10.72
CA GLU A 5 -11.39 -5.41 9.72
C GLU A 5 -10.10 -4.65 9.38
N SER A 6 -9.81 -4.54 8.09
CA SER A 6 -8.60 -3.92 7.58
C SER A 6 -8.53 -2.47 8.06
N SER A 7 -7.65 -2.20 9.03
CA SER A 7 -7.39 -0.87 9.61
C SER A 7 -6.58 0.03 8.68
N THR A 8 -6.75 -0.14 7.37
CA THR A 8 -6.06 0.62 6.32
C THR A 8 -7.08 1.40 5.49
N ILE A 9 -6.63 2.53 4.98
CA ILE A 9 -7.36 3.30 3.98
C ILE A 9 -6.88 2.84 2.62
N SER A 10 -7.81 2.35 1.82
CA SER A 10 -7.57 1.81 0.50
C SER A 10 -8.10 2.76 -0.57
N ILE A 11 -7.63 2.56 -1.81
CA ILE A 11 -8.20 3.22 -3.00
C ILE A 11 -9.70 2.91 -3.15
N SER A 12 -10.16 1.75 -2.69
CA SER A 12 -11.58 1.40 -2.68
C SER A 12 -12.40 2.29 -1.74
N ASP A 13 -11.82 2.74 -0.62
CA ASP A 13 -12.49 3.67 0.29
C ASP A 13 -12.67 5.04 -0.40
N TYR A 14 -11.66 5.49 -1.18
CA TYR A 14 -11.76 6.70 -1.99
C TYR A 14 -12.89 6.63 -3.02
N PHE A 15 -12.95 5.57 -3.84
CA PHE A 15 -13.99 5.43 -4.86
C PHE A 15 -15.40 5.30 -4.26
N THR A 16 -15.51 4.70 -3.07
CA THR A 16 -16.79 4.61 -2.36
C THR A 16 -17.26 6.01 -1.93
N LEU A 17 -16.37 6.82 -1.36
CA LEU A 17 -16.68 8.21 -1.00
C LEU A 17 -17.05 9.05 -2.22
N GLU A 18 -16.26 8.95 -3.29
CA GLU A 18 -16.51 9.68 -4.55
C GLU A 18 -17.89 9.34 -5.12
N ARG A 19 -18.25 8.05 -5.15
CA ARG A 19 -19.58 7.62 -5.60
C ARG A 19 -20.70 8.18 -4.72
N ARG A 20 -20.54 8.16 -3.39
CA ARG A 20 -21.52 8.74 -2.46
C ARG A 20 -21.71 10.23 -2.66
N MET A 21 -20.63 10.96 -2.97
CA MET A 21 -20.73 12.38 -3.32
C MET A 21 -21.55 12.57 -4.59
N ILE A 22 -21.28 11.78 -5.64
CA ILE A 22 -22.04 11.83 -6.91
C ILE A 22 -23.53 11.51 -6.68
N ASP A 23 -23.84 10.46 -5.93
CA ASP A 23 -25.22 10.05 -5.64
C ASP A 23 -25.95 11.14 -4.84
N PHE A 24 -25.28 11.77 -3.88
CA PHE A 24 -25.81 12.93 -3.17
C PHE A 24 -26.09 14.12 -4.11
N PHE A 25 -25.17 14.50 -4.98
CA PHE A 25 -25.42 15.60 -5.93
C PHE A 25 -26.60 15.31 -6.85
N LYS A 26 -26.70 14.10 -7.40
CA LYS A 26 -27.84 13.69 -8.23
C LYS A 26 -29.17 13.76 -7.46
N SER A 27 -29.18 13.39 -6.19
CA SER A 27 -30.38 13.47 -5.34
C SER A 27 -30.85 14.90 -5.08
N GLN A 28 -29.98 15.91 -5.19
CA GLN A 28 -30.37 17.32 -5.10
C GLN A 28 -31.04 17.81 -6.39
N GLU A 29 -30.61 17.30 -7.55
CA GLU A 29 -31.16 17.69 -8.85
C GLU A 29 -32.60 17.24 -9.05
N THR A 30 -32.98 16.09 -8.48
CA THR A 30 -34.34 15.52 -8.63
C THR A 30 -35.40 16.22 -7.77
N ARG A 31 -35.02 17.16 -6.89
CA ARG A 31 -35.91 17.90 -5.96
C ARG A 31 -36.75 17.02 -5.01
N GLU A 32 -36.44 15.73 -4.90
CA GLU A 32 -37.07 14.82 -3.96
C GLU A 32 -36.39 14.93 -2.59
N THR A 33 -36.97 15.72 -1.68
CA THR A 33 -36.40 16.03 -0.36
C THR A 33 -36.07 14.81 0.49
N PHE A 34 -36.87 13.74 0.39
CA PHE A 34 -36.61 12.48 1.09
C PHE A 34 -35.38 11.73 0.54
N SER A 35 -35.24 11.69 -0.79
CA SER A 35 -34.08 11.09 -1.48
C SER A 35 -32.80 11.84 -1.14
N ALA A 36 -32.86 13.17 -1.18
CA ALA A 36 -31.79 14.09 -0.77
C ALA A 36 -31.29 13.86 0.67
N SER A 37 -32.22 13.69 1.62
CA SER A 37 -31.88 13.48 3.03
C SER A 37 -31.23 12.11 3.27
N LYS A 38 -31.71 11.08 2.56
CA LYS A 38 -31.15 9.72 2.63
C LYS A 38 -29.72 9.68 2.12
N GLU A 39 -29.46 10.25 0.94
CA GLU A 39 -28.10 10.24 0.37
C GLU A 39 -27.13 11.12 1.18
N LEU A 40 -27.59 12.24 1.75
CA LEU A 40 -26.78 13.04 2.68
C LEU A 40 -26.36 12.23 3.92
N THR A 41 -27.29 11.45 4.46
CA THR A 41 -27.02 10.60 5.63
C THR A 41 -26.01 9.51 5.28
N ALA A 42 -26.16 8.87 4.12
CA ALA A 42 -25.21 7.88 3.63
C ALA A 42 -23.81 8.46 3.43
N LEU A 43 -23.71 9.66 2.84
CA LEU A 43 -22.44 10.37 2.65
C LEU A 43 -21.79 10.73 3.99
N ARG A 44 -22.55 11.24 4.96
CA ARG A 44 -22.03 11.55 6.31
C ARG A 44 -21.49 10.32 7.02
N ASN A 45 -22.21 9.20 6.96
CA ASN A 45 -21.76 7.95 7.56
C ASN A 45 -20.46 7.46 6.93
N GLU A 46 -20.32 7.58 5.60
CA GLU A 46 -19.11 7.23 4.89
C GLU A 46 -17.92 8.12 5.28
N ILE A 47 -18.15 9.44 5.41
CA ILE A 47 -17.13 10.38 5.89
C ILE A 47 -16.68 10.03 7.32
N HIS A 48 -17.61 9.76 8.23
CA HIS A 48 -17.26 9.36 9.60
C HIS A 48 -16.45 8.05 9.62
N ARG A 49 -16.86 7.04 8.85
CA ARG A 49 -16.14 5.78 8.71
C ARG A 49 -14.69 5.99 8.26
N ILE A 50 -14.47 6.89 7.30
CA ILE A 50 -13.11 7.23 6.81
C ILE A 50 -12.32 7.98 7.88
N ILE A 51 -12.92 8.95 8.59
CA ILE A 51 -12.25 9.68 9.68
C ILE A 51 -11.80 8.71 10.78
N GLU A 52 -12.66 7.77 11.18
CA GLU A 52 -12.31 6.74 12.18
C GLU A 52 -11.15 5.86 11.69
N LYS A 53 -11.17 5.44 10.42
CA LYS A 53 -10.05 4.74 9.81
C LYS A 53 -8.76 5.58 9.83
N ILE A 54 -8.80 6.87 9.51
CA ILE A 54 -7.63 7.76 9.56
C ILE A 54 -7.11 7.86 10.99
N SER A 55 -8.00 8.07 11.96
CA SER A 55 -7.64 8.26 13.36
C SER A 55 -6.97 7.03 14.00
N THR A 56 -7.22 5.85 13.42
CA THR A 56 -6.68 4.57 13.87
C THR A 56 -5.48 4.10 13.03
N LEU A 57 -5.11 4.84 11.98
CA LEU A 57 -3.90 4.54 11.21
C LEU A 57 -2.67 4.73 12.10
N PRO A 58 -1.80 3.72 12.24
CA PRO A 58 -0.54 3.92 12.91
C PRO A 58 0.26 4.97 12.15
N LEU A 59 0.75 5.99 12.87
CA LEU A 59 1.75 6.89 12.34
C LEU A 59 2.95 6.03 11.96
N SER A 60 3.23 5.93 10.66
CA SER A 60 4.35 5.12 10.20
C SER A 60 5.65 5.85 10.48
N ASP A 61 6.50 5.26 11.32
CA ASP A 61 7.79 5.86 11.74
C ASP A 61 8.82 6.02 10.60
N MET A 62 8.60 5.38 9.44
CA MET A 62 9.54 5.39 8.31
C MET A 62 8.89 6.03 7.08
N THR A 63 9.53 7.07 6.56
CA THR A 63 9.09 7.82 5.38
C THR A 63 9.17 6.97 4.10
N ILE A 64 8.43 7.37 3.06
CA ILE A 64 8.49 6.70 1.74
C ILE A 64 9.91 6.77 1.16
N ALA A 65 10.55 7.94 1.25
CA ALA A 65 11.91 8.16 0.75
C ALA A 65 12.94 7.24 1.42
N GLU A 66 12.84 7.02 2.74
CA GLU A 66 13.71 6.07 3.45
C GLU A 66 13.49 4.64 2.98
N LYS A 67 12.23 4.25 2.68
CA LYS A 67 11.91 2.90 2.20
C LYS A 67 12.48 2.66 0.80
N GLU A 68 12.31 3.61 -0.11
CA GLU A 68 12.85 3.56 -1.47
C GLU A 68 14.39 3.49 -1.46
N MET A 69 15.03 4.30 -0.61
CA MET A 69 16.48 4.27 -0.41
C MET A 69 16.95 2.91 0.14
N ALA A 70 16.24 2.38 1.16
CA ALA A 70 16.57 1.09 1.74
C ALA A 70 16.47 -0.05 0.72
N ILE A 71 15.42 -0.07 -0.11
CA ILE A 71 15.25 -1.03 -1.21
C ILE A 71 16.45 -0.94 -2.16
N THR A 72 16.80 0.26 -2.61
CA THR A 72 17.92 0.49 -3.54
C THR A 72 19.26 -0.03 -2.97
N ILE A 73 19.53 0.26 -1.69
CA ILE A 73 20.74 -0.22 -1.00
C ILE A 73 20.72 -1.74 -0.90
N LEU A 74 19.59 -2.35 -0.55
CA LEU A 74 19.46 -3.80 -0.40
C LEU A 74 19.66 -4.53 -1.74
N GLU A 75 19.10 -4.01 -2.83
CA GLU A 75 19.29 -4.55 -4.18
C GLU A 75 20.76 -4.51 -4.60
N ARG A 76 21.43 -3.36 -4.41
CA ARG A 76 22.87 -3.23 -4.68
C ARG A 76 23.69 -4.21 -3.84
N ARG A 77 23.39 -4.32 -2.53
CA ARG A 77 24.07 -5.28 -1.64
C ARG A 77 23.87 -6.72 -2.11
N ASN A 78 22.65 -7.09 -2.51
CA ASN A 78 22.37 -8.43 -3.02
C ASN A 78 23.11 -8.71 -4.33
N HIS A 79 23.18 -7.74 -5.24
CA HIS A 79 23.96 -7.85 -6.47
C HIS A 79 25.45 -8.05 -6.17
N SER A 80 26.05 -7.22 -5.31
CA SER A 80 27.45 -7.37 -4.92
C SER A 80 27.74 -8.72 -4.26
N LYS A 81 26.85 -9.22 -3.38
CA LYS A 81 27.00 -10.55 -2.78
C LYS A 81 27.01 -11.66 -3.83
N ARG A 82 26.13 -11.60 -4.83
CA ARG A 82 26.10 -12.58 -5.92
C ARG A 82 27.39 -12.55 -6.72
N ASN A 83 27.87 -11.36 -7.09
CA ASN A 83 29.12 -11.24 -7.84
C ASN A 83 30.32 -11.79 -7.07
N ILE A 84 30.40 -11.52 -5.77
CA ILE A 84 31.45 -12.08 -4.90
C ILE A 84 31.35 -13.61 -4.86
N LEU A 85 30.15 -14.17 -4.66
CA LEU A 85 29.96 -15.62 -4.66
C LEU A 85 30.36 -16.26 -6.00
N SER A 86 29.97 -15.67 -7.12
CA SER A 86 30.36 -16.15 -8.45
C SER A 86 31.88 -16.08 -8.66
N PHE A 87 32.52 -15.00 -8.24
CA PHE A 87 33.98 -14.86 -8.30
C PHE A 87 34.68 -15.95 -7.46
N LEU A 88 34.21 -16.18 -6.23
CA LEU A 88 34.78 -17.22 -5.36
C LEU A 88 34.58 -18.63 -5.93
N HIS A 89 33.41 -18.92 -6.53
CA HIS A 89 33.18 -20.22 -7.18
C HIS A 89 34.13 -20.43 -8.36
N GLN A 90 34.33 -19.42 -9.21
CA GLN A 90 35.27 -19.49 -10.34
C GLN A 90 36.72 -19.68 -9.87
N ASP A 91 37.13 -18.99 -8.80
CA ASP A 91 38.47 -19.15 -8.22
C ASP A 91 38.68 -20.55 -7.62
N GLN A 92 37.62 -21.14 -7.04
CA GLN A 92 37.64 -22.51 -6.53
C GLN A 92 37.80 -23.52 -7.68
N GLU A 93 36.96 -23.43 -8.71
CA GLU A 93 37.02 -24.30 -9.91
C GLU A 93 38.40 -24.24 -10.57
N ALA A 94 38.97 -23.04 -10.73
CA ALA A 94 40.30 -22.85 -11.34
C ALA A 94 41.47 -23.37 -10.48
N LYS A 95 41.28 -23.53 -9.17
CA LYS A 95 42.27 -24.15 -8.27
C LYS A 95 42.17 -25.67 -8.30
N ASP A 96 40.95 -26.19 -8.35
CA ASP A 96 40.69 -27.63 -8.41
C ASP A 96 41.22 -28.21 -9.74
N GLU A 97 41.04 -27.52 -10.88
CA GLU A 97 41.62 -27.91 -12.18
C GLU A 97 43.15 -27.99 -12.19
N LYS A 98 43.83 -27.19 -11.37
CA LYS A 98 45.31 -27.16 -11.28
C LYS A 98 45.89 -28.25 -10.35
N MET A 99 45.05 -28.92 -9.56
CA MET A 99 45.48 -30.02 -8.68
C MET A 99 45.26 -31.39 -9.31
N GLU A 100 44.41 -31.51 -10.33
CA GLU A 100 44.12 -32.76 -11.03
C GLU A 100 44.98 -33.01 -12.30
N GLY A 101 45.80 -32.04 -12.72
CA GLY A 101 46.72 -32.13 -13.87
C GLY A 101 48.19 -32.21 -13.45
#